data_AF-A0A8D8N2D7-F1
#
_entry.id   AF-A0A8D8N2D7-F1
#
_cell.length_a   1.000
_cell.length_b   1.000
_cell.length_c   1.000
_cell.angle_alpha   90.00
_cell.angle_beta   90.00
_cell.angle_gamma   90.00
#
_symmetry.space_group_name_H-M   'P 1'
#
loop_
_entity.id
_entity.type
_entity.pdbx_description
1 polymer ?
#
loop_
_entity_poly.entity_id
_entity_poly.type
_entity_poly.pdbx_seq_one_letter_code
_entity_poly.pdbx_strand_id
1 'polypeptide(L)'
;GMTNGFSAILLPQLQRPESSIQITSDQSSWIASMAPLPMAAGCLLGGFLMEKFGRKVTHLVLNVSFAVGFCVLSMASSYDMILAGRFITGFSCGLIGPPASVYIAETSHPKYRGILLAGVTFAVSFGIFISHLFGTFFHWKMAALYCSFFMAVSYLFVALCPESPSWLLSKGKTGEAEAAFRWLRGHDADALKEFQDMASNYSPAGESQEPKPTLLQNISKKEFVLPLLILLVFFFTMQFSGVNIVAFYSISLMQTTIGTNINEYLAMLIVDLVRV
;
A
#
# COMPACT_ATOMS: atom_id res chain seq x y z
N GLY A 1 3.67 4.21 -1.24
CA GLY A 1 4.64 5.30 -1.48
C GLY A 1 3.96 6.55 -2.01
N MET A 2 3.55 6.54 -3.28
CA MET A 2 3.06 7.73 -3.98
C MET A 2 1.94 8.51 -3.27
N THR A 3 0.93 7.86 -2.68
CA THR A 3 -0.13 8.57 -1.92
C THR A 3 0.41 9.45 -0.80
N ASN A 4 1.44 8.96 -0.10
CA ASN A 4 2.05 9.67 1.03
C ASN A 4 2.92 10.83 0.55
N GLY A 5 3.79 10.61 -0.45
CA GLY A 5 4.62 11.66 -1.06
C GLY A 5 3.81 12.73 -1.82
N PHE A 6 2.61 12.38 -2.29
CA PHE A 6 1.78 13.32 -3.05
C PHE A 6 1.37 14.56 -2.23
N SER A 7 1.20 14.45 -0.91
CA SER A 7 0.92 15.61 -0.04
C SER A 7 2.02 16.66 -0.12
N ALA A 8 3.29 16.23 -0.09
CA ALA A 8 4.43 17.13 -0.06
C ALA A 8 4.56 17.97 -1.33
N ILE A 9 4.07 17.46 -2.48
CA ILE A 9 4.09 18.19 -3.74
C ILE A 9 2.82 19.02 -3.97
N LEU A 10 1.68 18.54 -3.46
CA LEU A 10 0.37 19.17 -3.66
C LEU A 10 0.24 20.45 -2.83
N LEU A 11 0.53 20.38 -1.53
CA LEU A 11 0.26 21.47 -0.58
C LEU A 11 1.04 22.75 -0.91
N PRO A 12 2.37 22.69 -1.18
CA PRO A 12 3.12 23.91 -1.49
C PRO A 12 2.67 24.57 -2.80
N GLN A 13 2.20 23.80 -3.78
CA GLN A 13 1.69 24.36 -5.04
C GLN A 13 0.30 25.00 -4.87
N LEU A 14 -0.56 24.46 -4.00
CA LEU A 14 -1.88 25.06 -3.70
C LEU A 14 -1.79 26.31 -2.83
N GLN A 15 -0.79 26.41 -1.96
CA GLN A 15 -0.57 27.56 -1.09
C GLN A 15 0.06 28.77 -1.81
N ARG A 16 0.45 28.64 -3.08
CA ARG A 16 0.96 29.78 -3.87
C ARG A 16 -0.17 30.76 -4.18
N PRO A 17 0.09 32.09 -4.16
CA PRO A 17 -0.92 33.10 -4.48
C PRO A 17 -1.51 32.96 -5.90
N GLU A 18 -0.76 32.39 -6.83
CA GLU A 18 -1.16 32.18 -8.23
C GLU A 18 -1.95 30.87 -8.45
N SER A 19 -2.24 30.11 -7.38
CA SER A 19 -2.93 28.83 -7.52
C SER A 19 -4.37 29.03 -7.99
N SER A 20 -4.79 28.19 -8.94
CA SER A 20 -6.19 28.16 -9.41
C SER A 20 -7.21 27.77 -8.34
N ILE A 21 -6.75 27.11 -7.27
CA ILE A 21 -7.56 26.64 -6.15
C ILE A 21 -6.92 27.20 -4.88
N GLN A 22 -7.43 28.34 -4.43
CA GLN A 22 -7.00 28.98 -3.20
C GLN A 22 -7.49 28.16 -2.01
N ILE A 23 -6.57 27.82 -1.10
CA ILE A 23 -6.88 27.06 0.10
C ILE A 23 -6.39 27.78 1.35
N THR A 24 -7.15 27.66 2.44
CA THR A 24 -6.74 28.10 3.77
C THR A 24 -5.77 27.10 4.42
N SER A 25 -5.10 27.53 5.49
CA SER A 25 -4.23 26.65 6.28
C SER A 25 -5.00 25.42 6.82
N ASP A 26 -6.22 25.62 7.30
CA ASP A 26 -7.07 24.52 7.80
C ASP A 26 -7.43 23.53 6.68
N GLN A 27 -7.76 24.04 5.50
CA GLN A 27 -8.04 23.21 4.33
C GLN A 27 -6.82 22.40 3.89
N SER A 28 -5.61 22.98 3.97
CA SER A 28 -4.35 22.27 3.68
C SER A 28 -4.12 21.10 4.64
N SER A 29 -4.42 21.30 5.93
CA SER A 29 -4.31 20.27 6.96
C SER A 29 -5.31 19.13 6.72
N TRP A 30 -6.54 19.46 6.31
CA TRP A 30 -7.54 18.45 5.92
C TRP A 30 -7.11 17.64 4.71
N ILE A 31 -6.54 18.27 3.67
CA ILE A 31 -6.01 17.56 2.49
C ILE A 31 -4.89 16.58 2.87
N ALA A 32 -4.01 16.98 3.79
CA ALA A 32 -2.94 16.13 4.30
C ALA A 32 -3.50 14.91 5.07
N SER A 33 -4.45 15.16 5.98
CA SER A 33 -5.06 14.15 6.86
C SER A 33 -6.04 13.20 6.14
N MET A 34 -6.61 13.62 5.01
CA MET A 34 -7.57 12.81 4.25
C MET A 34 -6.94 11.59 3.58
N ALA A 35 -5.62 11.51 3.46
CA ALA A 35 -4.94 10.30 3.00
C ALA A 35 -4.81 9.20 4.08
N PRO A 36 -4.29 9.47 5.29
CA PRO A 36 -4.19 8.44 6.33
C PRO A 36 -5.52 8.08 6.98
N LEU A 37 -6.49 9.00 7.08
CA LEU A 37 -7.77 8.75 7.76
C LEU A 37 -8.55 7.54 7.20
N PRO A 38 -8.83 7.45 5.88
CA PRO A 38 -9.53 6.30 5.30
C PRO A 38 -8.66 5.06 5.18
N MET A 39 -7.33 5.18 5.33
CA MET A 39 -6.41 4.04 5.27
C MET A 39 -6.76 2.99 6.34
N ALA A 40 -7.14 3.43 7.56
CA ALA A 40 -7.51 2.54 8.64
C ALA A 40 -8.73 1.66 8.29
N ALA A 41 -9.77 2.25 7.72
CA ALA A 41 -10.94 1.52 7.24
C ALA A 41 -10.58 0.60 6.06
N GLY A 42 -9.72 1.07 5.17
CA GLY A 42 -9.20 0.28 4.06
C GLY A 42 -8.47 -0.98 4.53
N CYS A 43 -7.60 -0.88 5.54
CA CYS A 43 -6.85 -2.04 6.06
C CYS A 43 -7.77 -3.18 6.53
N LEU A 44 -8.87 -2.85 7.22
CA LEU A 44 -9.83 -3.84 7.71
C LEU A 44 -10.57 -4.53 6.56
N LEU A 45 -11.04 -3.75 5.59
CA LEU A 45 -11.75 -4.26 4.42
C LEU A 45 -10.84 -5.04 3.48
N GLY A 46 -9.55 -4.67 3.39
CA GLY A 46 -8.56 -5.32 2.54
C GLY A 46 -8.38 -6.78 2.91
N GLY A 47 -8.26 -7.06 4.22
CA GLY A 47 -8.19 -8.42 4.76
C GLY A 47 -9.43 -9.26 4.45
N PHE A 48 -10.63 -8.67 4.54
CA PHE A 48 -11.87 -9.37 4.19
C PHE A 48 -11.95 -9.70 2.69
N LEU A 49 -11.59 -8.74 1.83
CA LEU A 49 -11.64 -8.91 0.37
C LEU A 49 -10.68 -10.00 -0.11
N MET A 50 -9.44 -10.04 0.40
CA MET A 50 -8.45 -11.04 -0.03
C MET A 50 -8.83 -12.48 0.35
N GLU A 51 -9.56 -12.67 1.46
CA GLU A 51 -10.06 -13.98 1.88
C GLU A 51 -11.24 -14.44 1.01
N LYS A 52 -12.12 -13.49 0.66
CA LYS A 52 -13.32 -13.77 -0.14
C LYS A 52 -13.01 -13.98 -1.62
N PHE A 53 -12.27 -13.06 -2.24
CA PHE A 53 -12.07 -12.98 -3.68
C PHE A 53 -10.72 -13.51 -4.17
N GLY A 54 -9.77 -13.76 -3.26
CA GLY A 54 -8.40 -14.11 -3.61
C GLY A 54 -7.47 -12.91 -3.60
N ARG A 55 -6.17 -13.17 -3.60
CA ARG A 55 -5.14 -12.14 -3.38
C ARG A 55 -4.91 -11.35 -4.66
N LYS A 56 -4.76 -12.02 -5.81
CA LYS A 56 -4.59 -11.41 -7.14
C LYS A 56 -5.81 -10.58 -7.52
N VAL A 57 -7.02 -11.14 -7.43
CA VAL A 57 -8.25 -10.43 -7.81
C VAL A 57 -8.43 -9.18 -6.98
N THR A 58 -8.20 -9.28 -5.66
CA THR A 58 -8.24 -8.12 -4.77
C THR A 58 -7.23 -7.07 -5.23
N HIS A 59 -5.97 -7.44 -5.45
CA HIS A 59 -4.94 -6.50 -5.91
C HIS A 59 -5.32 -5.80 -7.23
N LEU A 60 -5.91 -6.51 -8.19
CA LEU A 60 -6.38 -5.91 -9.45
C LEU A 60 -7.47 -4.86 -9.24
N VAL A 61 -8.49 -5.16 -8.44
CA VAL A 61 -9.57 -4.21 -8.11
C VAL A 61 -9.01 -2.98 -7.41
N LEU A 62 -8.04 -3.17 -6.52
CA LEU A 62 -7.42 -2.08 -5.78
C LEU A 62 -6.58 -1.17 -6.65
N ASN A 63 -5.85 -1.72 -7.64
CA ASN A 63 -5.12 -0.91 -8.62
C ASN A 63 -6.06 -0.01 -9.43
N VAL A 64 -7.25 -0.50 -9.80
CA VAL A 64 -8.26 0.32 -10.48
C VAL A 64 -8.75 1.45 -9.58
N SER A 65 -9.10 1.15 -8.32
CA SER A 65 -9.50 2.18 -7.34
C SER A 65 -8.41 3.25 -7.14
N PHE A 66 -7.15 2.82 -7.09
CA PHE A 66 -5.99 3.69 -7.00
C PHE A 66 -5.85 4.63 -8.21
N ALA A 67 -5.95 4.08 -9.42
CA ALA A 67 -5.88 4.83 -10.67
C ALA A 67 -7.02 5.86 -10.75
N VAL A 68 -8.24 5.47 -10.37
CA VAL A 68 -9.39 6.38 -10.29
C VAL A 68 -9.12 7.53 -9.33
N GLY A 69 -8.60 7.25 -8.14
CA GLY A 69 -8.26 8.31 -7.16
C GLY A 69 -7.26 9.33 -7.70
N PHE A 70 -6.21 8.87 -8.40
CA PHE A 70 -5.24 9.77 -9.03
C PHE A 70 -5.80 10.51 -10.26
N CYS A 71 -6.70 9.91 -11.03
CA CYS A 71 -7.41 10.59 -12.11
C CYS A 71 -8.34 11.70 -11.58
N VAL A 72 -9.05 11.45 -10.47
CA VAL A 72 -9.87 12.48 -9.81
C VAL A 72 -8.97 13.64 -9.36
N LEU A 73 -7.79 13.36 -8.80
CA LEU A 73 -6.82 14.40 -8.43
C LEU A 73 -6.31 15.16 -9.65
N SER A 74 -5.95 14.50 -10.76
CA SER A 74 -5.43 15.21 -11.95
C SER A 74 -6.48 16.14 -12.58
N MET A 75 -7.75 15.76 -12.52
CA MET A 75 -8.88 16.53 -13.05
C MET A 75 -9.47 17.53 -12.04
N ALA A 76 -8.94 17.59 -10.81
CA ALA A 76 -9.55 18.38 -9.75
C ALA A 76 -9.61 19.87 -10.08
N SER A 77 -10.80 20.45 -10.02
CA SER A 77 -11.07 21.87 -10.22
C SER A 77 -11.53 22.58 -8.94
N SER A 78 -11.79 21.83 -7.87
CA SER A 78 -12.24 22.35 -6.58
C SER A 78 -11.55 21.65 -5.41
N TYR A 79 -11.62 22.29 -4.23
CA TYR A 79 -11.17 21.72 -2.96
C TYR A 79 -11.81 20.36 -2.67
N ASP A 80 -13.11 20.22 -2.91
CA ASP A 80 -13.86 18.99 -2.62
C ASP A 80 -13.42 17.83 -3.51
N MET A 81 -13.10 18.10 -4.79
CA MET A 81 -12.52 17.08 -5.68
C MET A 81 -11.15 16.62 -5.20
N ILE A 82 -10.33 17.52 -4.67
CA ILE A 82 -9.04 17.16 -4.07
C ILE A 82 -9.28 16.25 -2.87
N LEU A 83 -10.17 16.62 -1.95
CA LEU A 83 -10.50 15.76 -0.80
C LEU A 83 -11.02 14.38 -1.23
N ALA A 84 -11.92 14.31 -2.21
CA ALA A 84 -12.44 13.06 -2.72
C ALA A 84 -11.33 12.18 -3.31
N GLY A 85 -10.43 12.76 -4.12
CA GLY A 85 -9.27 12.06 -4.67
C GLY A 85 -8.29 11.58 -3.58
N ARG A 86 -8.03 12.39 -2.55
CA ARG A 86 -7.23 12.00 -1.39
C ARG A 86 -7.88 10.87 -0.60
N PHE A 87 -9.20 10.92 -0.43
CA PHE A 87 -9.95 9.87 0.25
C PHE A 87 -9.82 8.54 -0.50
N ILE A 88 -10.06 8.54 -1.82
CA ILE A 88 -9.98 7.33 -2.64
C ILE A 88 -8.56 6.74 -2.64
N THR A 89 -7.54 7.58 -2.86
CA THR A 89 -6.13 7.12 -2.85
C THR A 89 -5.68 6.63 -1.48
N GLY A 90 -6.12 7.27 -0.40
CA GLY A 90 -5.86 6.86 0.99
C GLY A 90 -6.54 5.53 1.35
N PHE A 91 -7.82 5.40 1.01
CA PHE A 91 -8.61 4.19 1.20
C PHE A 91 -7.99 3.00 0.44
N SER A 92 -7.64 3.21 -0.82
CA SER A 92 -6.99 2.21 -1.67
C SER A 92 -5.62 1.80 -1.11
N CYS A 93 -4.86 2.74 -0.55
CA CYS A 93 -3.58 2.47 0.10
C CYS A 93 -3.73 1.57 1.34
N GLY A 94 -4.80 1.76 2.11
CA GLY A 94 -5.10 0.89 3.25
C GLY A 94 -5.51 -0.51 2.82
N LEU A 95 -6.38 -0.57 1.81
CA LEU A 95 -6.87 -1.84 1.26
C LEU A 95 -5.76 -2.76 0.75
N ILE A 96 -4.69 -2.20 0.16
CA ILE A 96 -3.64 -3.00 -0.49
C ILE A 96 -2.58 -3.55 0.47
N GLY A 97 -2.36 -2.90 1.61
CA GLY A 97 -1.28 -3.25 2.54
C GLY A 97 -1.30 -4.73 2.96
N PRO A 98 -2.39 -5.23 3.57
CA PRO A 98 -2.48 -6.64 3.99
C PRO A 98 -2.43 -7.63 2.82
N PRO A 99 -3.23 -7.48 1.73
CA PRO A 99 -3.18 -8.39 0.59
C PRO A 99 -1.79 -8.49 -0.06
N ALA A 100 -1.05 -7.39 -0.19
CA ALA A 100 0.27 -7.40 -0.80
C ALA A 100 1.27 -8.23 0.03
N SER A 101 1.33 -8.00 1.34
CA SER A 101 2.24 -8.73 2.24
C SER A 101 1.91 -10.22 2.30
N VAL A 102 0.63 -10.57 2.35
CA VAL A 102 0.21 -11.98 2.38
C VAL A 102 0.47 -12.65 1.03
N TYR A 103 0.19 -11.98 -0.08
CA TYR A 103 0.49 -12.52 -1.40
C TYR A 103 1.99 -12.83 -1.54
N ILE A 104 2.87 -11.90 -1.17
CA ILE A 104 4.32 -12.13 -1.16
C ILE A 104 4.66 -13.32 -0.26
N ALA A 105 4.09 -13.40 0.95
CA ALA A 105 4.37 -14.51 1.86
C ALA A 105 3.97 -15.88 1.28
N GLU A 106 2.81 -15.96 0.63
CA GLU A 106 2.26 -17.19 0.06
C GLU A 106 2.96 -17.61 -1.25
N THR A 107 3.43 -16.68 -2.07
CA THR A 107 4.08 -17.00 -3.35
C THR A 107 5.61 -17.17 -3.23
N SER A 108 6.23 -16.56 -2.22
CA SER A 108 7.69 -16.58 -2.04
C SER A 108 8.19 -17.89 -1.46
N HIS A 109 9.37 -18.33 -1.92
CA HIS A 109 10.05 -19.47 -1.30
C HIS A 109 10.48 -19.11 0.14
N PRO A 110 10.33 -20.01 1.14
CA PRO A 110 10.62 -19.72 2.54
C PRO A 110 11.98 -19.05 2.78
N LYS A 111 13.01 -19.51 2.05
CA LYS A 111 14.38 -18.95 2.08
C LYS A 111 14.47 -17.46 1.72
N TYR A 112 13.64 -16.98 0.79
CA TYR A 112 13.68 -15.60 0.26
C TYR A 112 12.50 -14.74 0.74
N ARG A 113 11.56 -15.31 1.50
CA ARG A 113 10.38 -14.60 1.97
C ARG A 113 10.72 -13.34 2.77
N GLY A 114 11.74 -13.41 3.64
CA GLY A 114 12.16 -12.27 4.46
C GLY A 114 12.63 -11.07 3.63
N ILE A 115 13.50 -11.29 2.64
CA ILE A 115 14.00 -10.22 1.78
C ILE A 115 12.92 -9.67 0.85
N LEU A 116 12.03 -10.52 0.34
CA LEU A 116 10.91 -10.09 -0.50
C LEU A 116 9.88 -9.26 0.27
N LEU A 117 9.62 -9.60 1.54
CA LEU A 117 8.81 -8.77 2.43
C LEU A 117 9.50 -7.44 2.75
N ALA A 118 10.82 -7.44 2.97
CA ALA A 118 11.58 -6.19 3.14
C ALA A 118 11.51 -5.29 1.89
N GLY A 119 11.41 -5.90 0.70
CA GLY A 119 11.19 -5.19 -0.57
C GLY A 119 9.93 -4.33 -0.60
N VAL A 120 8.91 -4.61 0.23
CA VAL A 120 7.72 -3.75 0.37
C VAL A 120 8.10 -2.37 0.91
N THR A 121 8.97 -2.31 1.92
CA THR A 121 9.44 -1.04 2.50
C THR A 121 10.23 -0.24 1.48
N PHE A 122 11.11 -0.91 0.73
CA PHE A 122 11.83 -0.30 -0.38
C PHE A 122 10.87 0.27 -1.43
N ALA A 123 9.84 -0.49 -1.84
CA ALA A 123 8.84 -0.03 -2.80
C ALA A 123 8.03 1.18 -2.27
N VAL A 124 7.77 1.25 -0.96
CA VAL A 124 7.13 2.41 -0.34
C VAL A 124 8.03 3.65 -0.42
N SER A 125 9.32 3.53 -0.04
CA SER A 125 10.30 4.63 -0.14
C SER A 125 10.50 5.08 -1.58
N PHE A 126 10.68 4.14 -2.50
CA PHE A 126 10.83 4.41 -3.92
C PHE A 126 9.60 5.12 -4.50
N GLY A 127 8.39 4.72 -4.09
CA GLY A 127 7.17 5.41 -4.50
C GLY A 127 7.05 6.85 -3.96
N ILE A 128 7.62 7.15 -2.79
CA ILE A 128 7.70 8.54 -2.28
C ILE A 128 8.66 9.34 -3.15
N PHE A 129 9.85 8.81 -3.39
CA PHE A 129 10.87 9.41 -4.26
C PHE A 129 10.31 9.75 -5.65
N ILE A 130 9.63 8.81 -6.32
CA ILE A 130 9.02 9.05 -7.63
C ILE A 130 7.96 10.16 -7.58
N SER A 131 7.14 10.22 -6.53
CA SER A 131 6.15 11.28 -6.36
C SER A 131 6.81 12.65 -6.23
N HIS A 132 7.88 12.73 -5.44
CA HIS A 132 8.65 13.96 -5.23
C HIS A 132 9.39 14.40 -6.50
N LEU A 133 9.97 13.44 -7.24
CA LEU A 133 10.61 13.67 -8.52
C LEU A 133 9.63 14.30 -9.52
N PHE A 134 8.43 13.72 -9.67
CA PHE A 134 7.41 14.29 -10.54
C PHE A 134 6.91 15.66 -10.08
N GLY A 135 6.73 15.87 -8.77
CA GLY A 135 6.32 17.18 -8.26
C GLY A 135 7.40 18.27 -8.34
N THR A 136 8.67 17.89 -8.49
CA THR A 136 9.78 18.83 -8.72
C THR A 136 9.76 19.37 -10.15
N PHE A 137 9.53 18.49 -11.14
CA PHE A 137 9.61 18.86 -12.55
C PHE A 137 8.26 19.26 -13.16
N PHE A 138 7.14 18.84 -12.57
CA PHE A 138 5.81 19.03 -13.14
C PHE A 138 4.82 19.61 -12.15
N HIS A 139 3.76 20.22 -12.69
CA HIS A 139 2.61 20.66 -11.91
C HIS A 139 1.91 19.45 -11.25
N TRP A 140 1.38 19.61 -10.04
CA TRP A 140 0.80 18.52 -9.24
C TRP A 140 -0.30 17.70 -9.97
N LYS A 141 -1.06 18.34 -10.86
CA LYS A 141 -2.06 17.66 -11.72
C LYS A 141 -1.42 16.66 -12.68
N MET A 142 -0.29 17.03 -13.30
CA MET A 142 0.46 16.14 -14.19
C MET A 142 1.17 15.04 -13.39
N ALA A 143 1.70 15.37 -12.21
CA ALA A 143 2.26 14.36 -11.31
C ALA A 143 1.20 13.31 -10.92
N ALA A 144 -0.04 13.72 -10.63
CA ALA A 144 -1.15 12.80 -10.37
C ALA A 144 -1.46 11.90 -11.57
N LEU A 145 -1.43 12.45 -12.80
CA LEU A 145 -1.62 11.68 -14.02
C LEU A 145 -0.53 10.60 -14.19
N TYR A 146 0.74 10.94 -13.94
CA TYR A 146 1.84 9.98 -13.98
C TYR A 146 1.73 8.90 -12.89
N CYS A 147 1.27 9.26 -11.68
CA CYS A 147 0.96 8.29 -10.63
C CYS A 147 -0.14 7.31 -11.08
N SER A 148 -1.20 7.81 -11.75
CA SER A 148 -2.26 6.95 -12.32
C SER A 148 -1.71 6.00 -13.40
N PHE A 149 -0.85 6.50 -14.28
CA PHE A 149 -0.17 5.67 -15.27
C PHE A 149 0.64 4.53 -14.62
N PHE A 150 1.38 4.82 -13.55
CA PHE A 150 2.14 3.81 -12.82
C PHE A 150 1.23 2.73 -12.21
N MET A 151 0.03 3.10 -11.73
CA MET A 151 -0.98 2.14 -11.26
C MET A 151 -1.51 1.26 -12.39
N ALA A 152 -1.72 1.81 -13.58
CA ALA A 152 -2.14 1.03 -14.75
C ALA A 152 -1.06 0.02 -15.18
N VAL A 153 0.22 0.42 -15.15
CA VAL A 153 1.34 -0.49 -15.40
C VAL A 153 1.40 -1.59 -14.34
N SER A 154 1.22 -1.25 -13.05
CA SER A 154 1.14 -2.23 -11.97
C SER A 154 -0.02 -3.22 -12.18
N TYR A 155 -1.18 -2.76 -12.63
CA TYR A 155 -2.31 -3.61 -12.98
C TYR A 155 -1.93 -4.65 -14.04
N LEU A 156 -1.25 -4.25 -15.11
CA LEU A 156 -0.79 -5.19 -16.15
C LEU A 156 0.15 -6.25 -15.57
N PHE A 157 1.13 -5.87 -14.75
CA PHE A 157 2.04 -6.84 -14.13
C PHE A 157 1.31 -7.83 -13.21
N VAL A 158 0.39 -7.34 -12.38
CA VAL A 158 -0.41 -8.21 -11.50
C VAL A 158 -1.32 -9.14 -12.30
N ALA A 159 -1.84 -8.69 -13.45
CA ALA A 159 -2.70 -9.50 -14.30
C ALA A 159 -1.97 -10.72 -14.87
N LEU A 160 -0.67 -10.60 -15.13
CA LEU A 160 0.19 -11.68 -15.63
C LEU A 160 0.61 -12.68 -14.53
N CYS A 161 0.61 -12.26 -13.27
CA CYS A 161 0.95 -13.12 -12.15
C CYS A 161 -0.15 -14.17 -11.87
N PRO A 162 0.19 -15.36 -11.33
CA PRO A 162 -0.80 -16.34 -10.90
C PRO A 162 -1.52 -15.90 -9.62
N GLU A 163 -2.60 -16.58 -9.26
CA GLU A 163 -3.22 -16.43 -7.94
C GLU A 163 -2.41 -17.23 -6.89
N SER A 164 -2.58 -16.91 -5.61
CA SER A 164 -1.89 -17.61 -4.52
C SER A 164 -2.22 -19.12 -4.52
N PRO A 165 -1.22 -20.02 -4.58
CA PRO A 165 -1.43 -21.46 -4.49
C PRO A 165 -2.10 -21.88 -3.19
N SER A 166 -1.73 -21.26 -2.06
CA SER A 166 -2.31 -21.54 -0.74
C SER A 166 -3.79 -21.14 -0.69
N TRP A 167 -4.16 -20.00 -1.29
CA TRP A 167 -5.57 -19.62 -1.37
C TRP A 167 -6.37 -20.58 -2.27
N LEU A 168 -5.83 -20.97 -3.43
CA LEU A 168 -6.48 -21.92 -4.34
C LEU A 168 -6.71 -23.29 -3.67
N LEU A 169 -5.73 -23.78 -2.90
CA LEU A 169 -5.87 -25.00 -2.09
C LEU A 169 -6.96 -24.86 -1.03
N SER A 170 -7.05 -23.73 -0.33
CA SER A 170 -8.11 -23.48 0.67
C SER A 170 -9.52 -23.39 0.07
N LYS A 171 -9.63 -23.19 -1.25
CA LYS A 171 -10.90 -23.23 -2.00
C LYS A 171 -11.16 -24.58 -2.67
N GLY A 172 -10.32 -25.59 -2.44
CA GLY A 172 -10.43 -26.91 -3.06
C GLY A 172 -10.04 -26.96 -4.54
N LYS A 173 -9.43 -25.90 -5.08
CA LYS A 173 -9.02 -25.79 -6.49
C LYS A 173 -7.61 -26.32 -6.71
N THR A 174 -7.40 -27.60 -6.48
CA THR A 174 -6.07 -28.24 -6.50
C THR A 174 -5.37 -28.12 -7.86
N GLY A 175 -6.08 -28.31 -8.98
CA GLY A 175 -5.49 -28.21 -10.32
C GLY A 175 -5.01 -26.80 -10.67
N GLU A 176 -5.79 -25.76 -10.34
CA GLU A 176 -5.36 -24.37 -10.51
C GLU A 176 -4.17 -24.04 -9.58
N ALA A 177 -4.17 -24.58 -8.36
CA ALA A 177 -3.09 -24.37 -7.40
C ALA A 177 -1.76 -24.97 -7.89
N GLU A 178 -1.79 -26.15 -8.51
CA GLU A 178 -0.61 -26.80 -9.07
C GLU A 178 -0.03 -25.99 -10.24
N ALA A 179 -0.88 -25.49 -11.13
CA ALA A 179 -0.47 -24.64 -12.25
C ALA A 179 0.18 -23.33 -11.76
N ALA A 180 -0.44 -22.68 -10.77
CA ALA A 180 0.11 -21.48 -10.13
C ALA A 180 1.46 -21.76 -9.44
N PHE A 181 1.56 -22.90 -8.74
CA PHE A 181 2.79 -23.29 -8.06
C PHE A 181 3.93 -23.58 -9.03
N ARG A 182 3.66 -24.29 -10.12
CA ARG A 182 4.64 -24.57 -11.18
C ARG A 182 5.15 -23.30 -11.86
N TRP A 183 4.27 -22.31 -12.06
CA TRP A 183 4.69 -21.01 -12.57
C TRP A 183 5.67 -20.30 -11.62
N LEU A 184 5.49 -20.46 -10.30
CA LEU A 184 6.32 -19.82 -9.26
C LEU A 184 7.62 -20.56 -8.94
N ARG A 185 7.63 -21.88 -9.00
CA ARG A 185 8.72 -22.76 -8.53
C ARG A 185 9.38 -23.58 -9.63
N GLY A 186 8.83 -23.60 -10.83
CA GLY A 186 9.28 -24.43 -11.93
C GLY A 186 8.66 -25.84 -11.90
N HIS A 187 9.27 -26.74 -12.70
CA HIS A 187 8.75 -28.10 -12.95
C HIS A 187 9.62 -29.21 -12.33
N ASP A 188 10.51 -28.85 -11.40
CA ASP A 188 11.45 -29.80 -10.81
C ASP A 188 10.75 -30.79 -9.88
N ALA A 189 11.36 -31.97 -9.70
CA ALA A 189 10.82 -33.01 -8.82
C ALA A 189 10.71 -32.55 -7.36
N ASP A 190 11.62 -31.67 -6.92
CA ASP A 190 11.59 -31.09 -5.57
C ASP A 190 10.44 -30.09 -5.41
N ALA A 191 10.12 -29.32 -6.46
CA ALA A 191 8.96 -28.42 -6.46
C ALA A 191 7.65 -29.23 -6.40
N LEU A 192 7.57 -30.36 -7.09
CA LEU A 192 6.39 -31.24 -7.00
C LEU A 192 6.20 -31.81 -5.59
N LYS A 193 7.28 -32.21 -4.91
CA LYS A 193 7.22 -32.64 -3.51
C LYS A 193 6.78 -31.51 -2.58
N GLU A 194 7.36 -30.31 -2.71
CA GLU A 194 6.94 -29.13 -1.93
C GLU A 194 5.44 -28.83 -2.12
N PHE A 195 4.93 -28.94 -3.35
CA PHE A 195 3.51 -28.78 -3.63
C PHE A 195 2.64 -29.86 -2.98
N GLN A 196 3.05 -31.13 -3.04
CA GLN A 196 2.32 -32.24 -2.42
C GLN A 196 2.28 -32.11 -0.90
N ASP A 197 3.41 -31.74 -0.28
CA ASP A 197 3.49 -31.45 1.15
C ASP A 197 2.55 -30.29 1.52
N MET A 198 2.56 -29.21 0.72
CA MET A 198 1.62 -28.11 0.91
C MET A 198 0.16 -28.57 0.78
N ALA A 199 -0.19 -29.31 -0.27
CA ALA A 199 -1.55 -29.78 -0.53
C ALA A 199 -2.06 -30.77 0.53
N SER A 200 -1.16 -31.55 1.16
CA SER A 200 -1.52 -32.46 2.26
C SER A 200 -2.04 -31.70 3.48
N ASN A 201 -1.51 -30.50 3.74
CA ASN A 201 -1.96 -29.63 4.84
C ASN A 201 -3.35 -29.03 4.59
N TYR A 202 -3.86 -29.08 3.35
CA TYR A 202 -5.18 -28.58 2.95
C TYR A 202 -6.17 -29.70 2.59
N SER A 203 -5.75 -30.97 2.56
CA SER A 203 -6.62 -32.08 2.18
C SER A 203 -7.69 -32.39 3.26
N PRO A 204 -8.89 -32.85 2.84
CA PRO A 204 -10.08 -32.95 3.69
C PRO A 204 -10.04 -34.05 4.78
N ALA A 205 -8.91 -34.74 4.95
CA ALA A 205 -8.73 -35.70 6.06
C ALA A 205 -8.52 -35.02 7.42
N GLY A 206 -8.38 -33.69 7.45
CA GLY A 206 -8.14 -32.88 8.64
C GLY A 206 -9.05 -31.67 8.79
N GLU A 207 -10.20 -31.62 8.11
CA GLU A 207 -11.29 -30.77 8.58
C GLU A 207 -11.82 -31.37 9.89
N SER A 208 -11.10 -31.13 10.98
CA SER A 208 -11.78 -30.96 12.25
C SER A 208 -12.89 -29.94 11.99
N GLN A 209 -14.13 -30.39 12.18
CA GLN A 209 -15.33 -29.58 12.31
C GLN A 209 -15.23 -28.67 13.56
N GLU A 210 -14.08 -28.03 13.78
CA GLU A 210 -13.98 -26.97 14.75
C GLU A 210 -14.70 -25.77 14.12
N PRO A 211 -15.78 -25.26 14.75
CA PRO A 211 -16.44 -24.05 14.26
C PRO A 211 -15.37 -22.98 14.18
N LYS A 212 -15.19 -22.36 13.00
CA LYS A 212 -14.26 -21.24 12.82
C LYS A 212 -14.50 -20.27 13.98
N PRO A 213 -13.53 -20.10 14.90
CA PRO A 213 -13.77 -19.34 16.11
C PRO A 213 -14.23 -17.94 15.72
N THR A 214 -15.35 -17.52 16.29
CA THR A 214 -15.94 -16.21 16.05
C THR A 214 -14.86 -15.15 16.31
N LEU A 215 -14.73 -14.13 15.46
CA LEU A 215 -13.72 -13.07 15.57
C LEU A 215 -13.55 -12.55 17.02
N LEU A 216 -14.68 -12.34 17.72
CA LEU A 216 -14.74 -11.93 19.11
C LEU A 216 -14.09 -12.93 20.09
N GLN A 217 -14.23 -14.22 19.85
CA GLN A 217 -13.72 -15.29 20.69
C GLN A 217 -12.20 -15.45 20.59
N ASN A 218 -11.63 -15.14 19.42
CA ASN A 218 -10.18 -15.09 19.21
C ASN A 218 -9.55 -13.80 19.76
N ILE A 219 -10.26 -12.67 19.64
CA ILE A 219 -9.78 -11.38 20.15
C ILE A 219 -9.64 -11.38 21.68
N SER A 220 -10.41 -12.18 22.41
CA SER A 220 -10.33 -12.27 23.88
C SER A 220 -9.23 -13.20 24.42
N LYS A 221 -8.51 -13.96 23.57
CA LYS A 221 -7.45 -14.87 24.04
C LYS A 221 -6.19 -14.06 24.41
N LYS A 222 -5.62 -14.33 25.59
CA LYS A 222 -4.37 -13.67 26.05
C LYS A 222 -3.23 -13.79 25.04
N GLU A 223 -3.15 -14.91 24.33
CA GLU A 223 -2.17 -15.19 23.27
C GLU A 223 -2.27 -14.23 22.09
N PHE A 224 -3.45 -13.67 21.83
CA PHE A 224 -3.68 -12.67 20.77
C PHE A 224 -3.59 -11.24 21.32
N VAL A 225 -4.17 -10.99 22.50
CA VAL A 225 -4.22 -9.64 23.11
C VAL A 225 -2.83 -9.12 23.45
N LEU A 226 -1.93 -9.96 23.98
CA LEU A 226 -0.61 -9.50 24.41
C LEU A 226 0.26 -9.03 23.20
N PRO A 227 0.42 -9.82 22.12
CA PRO A 227 1.09 -9.33 20.90
C PRO A 227 0.40 -8.12 20.27
N LEU A 228 -0.95 -8.12 20.23
CA LEU A 228 -1.71 -6.99 19.70
C LEU A 228 -1.43 -5.70 20.49
N LEU A 229 -1.39 -5.77 21.83
CA LEU A 229 -1.11 -4.64 22.69
C LEU A 229 0.31 -4.10 22.46
N ILE A 230 1.30 -4.99 22.35
CA ILE A 230 2.69 -4.61 22.05
C ILE A 230 2.76 -3.89 20.71
N LEU A 231 2.12 -4.44 19.67
CA LEU A 231 2.07 -3.81 18.35
C LEU A 231 1.35 -2.46 18.40
N LEU A 232 0.24 -2.35 19.14
CA LEU A 232 -0.52 -1.12 19.28
C LEU A 232 0.30 -0.02 19.96
N VAL A 233 0.98 -0.33 21.08
CA VAL A 233 1.86 0.62 21.76
C VAL A 233 3.04 1.03 20.87
N PHE A 234 3.62 0.07 20.15
CA PHE A 234 4.72 0.33 19.22
C PHE A 234 4.30 1.26 18.08
N PHE A 235 3.20 0.96 17.38
CA PHE A 235 2.70 1.81 16.29
C PHE A 235 2.21 3.17 16.79
N PHE A 236 1.59 3.24 17.97
CA PHE A 236 1.21 4.50 18.58
C PHE A 236 2.43 5.38 18.86
N THR A 237 3.47 4.82 19.50
CA THR A 237 4.72 5.55 19.78
C THR A 237 5.42 5.99 18.49
N MET A 238 5.46 5.13 17.48
CA MET A 238 5.98 5.48 16.15
C MET A 238 5.19 6.63 15.51
N GLN A 239 3.86 6.63 15.62
CA GLN A 239 3.03 7.68 15.02
C GLN A 239 3.21 9.04 15.73
N PHE A 240 3.41 9.03 17.05
CA PHE A 240 3.65 10.21 17.87
C PHE A 240 5.09 10.75 17.79
N SER A 241 6.03 9.98 17.24
CA SER A 241 7.40 10.45 16.97
C SER A 241 7.47 11.57 15.92
N GLY A 242 6.38 11.82 15.17
CA GLY A 242 6.32 12.84 14.13
C GLY A 242 6.82 12.39 12.75
N VAL A 243 7.04 11.08 12.54
CA VAL A 243 7.55 10.53 11.27
C VAL A 243 6.75 10.96 10.03
N ASN A 244 5.42 11.10 10.16
CA ASN A 244 4.56 11.54 9.05
C ASN A 244 4.61 13.05 8.80
N ILE A 245 4.89 13.86 9.83
CA ILE A 245 5.06 15.32 9.65
C ILE A 245 6.26 15.58 8.75
N VAL A 246 7.37 14.88 9.02
CA VAL A 246 8.58 14.96 8.19
C VAL A 246 8.30 14.55 6.75
N ALA A 247 7.44 13.55 6.51
CA ALA A 247 7.11 13.07 5.16
C ALA A 247 6.09 13.94 4.41
N PHE A 248 5.09 14.52 5.10
CA PHE A 248 4.04 15.31 4.44
C PHE A 248 4.43 16.78 4.25
N TYR A 249 5.22 17.32 5.17
CA TYR A 249 5.62 18.72 5.19
C TYR A 249 7.11 18.90 4.90
N SER A 250 7.76 17.93 4.24
CA SER A 250 9.21 17.96 3.97
C SER A 250 9.65 19.28 3.35
N ILE A 251 8.94 19.78 2.32
CA ILE A 251 9.25 21.06 1.67
C ILE A 251 9.17 22.22 2.67
N SER A 252 8.04 22.31 3.38
CA SER A 252 7.80 23.40 4.33
C SER A 252 8.81 23.42 5.48
N LEU A 253 9.22 22.24 5.96
CA LEU A 253 10.24 22.10 7.00
C LEU A 253 11.63 22.49 6.49
N MET A 254 11.99 22.09 5.26
CA MET A 254 13.24 22.49 4.63
C MET A 254 13.30 24.01 4.38
N GLN A 255 12.20 24.61 3.91
CA GLN A 255 12.07 26.07 3.74
C GLN A 255 12.33 26.84 5.03
N THR A 256 11.77 26.36 6.13
CA THR A 256 11.88 27.02 7.44
C THR A 256 13.27 26.84 8.07
N THR A 257 13.93 25.70 7.82
CA THR A 257 15.16 25.31 8.53
C THR A 257 16.45 25.70 7.79
N ILE A 258 16.46 25.56 6.46
CA ILE A 258 17.68 25.73 5.64
C ILE A 258 17.75 27.16 5.03
N GLY A 259 16.62 27.88 5.01
CA GLY A 259 16.50 29.18 4.38
C GLY A 259 16.47 29.09 2.85
N THR A 260 16.18 30.22 2.18
CA THR A 260 15.95 30.29 0.72
C THR A 260 17.21 30.10 -0.14
N ASN A 261 18.37 29.84 0.45
CA ASN A 261 19.65 29.76 -0.27
C ASN A 261 19.90 28.38 -0.92
N ILE A 262 19.15 27.34 -0.55
CA ILE A 262 19.26 25.99 -1.12
C ILE A 262 17.94 25.60 -1.78
N ASN A 263 18.01 24.97 -2.95
CA ASN A 263 16.83 24.46 -3.63
C ASN A 263 16.16 23.35 -2.79
N GLU A 264 15.01 23.67 -2.21
CA GLU A 264 14.27 22.81 -1.28
C GLU A 264 13.87 21.46 -1.91
N TYR A 265 13.58 21.48 -3.21
CA TYR A 265 13.24 20.28 -3.97
C TYR A 265 14.46 19.36 -4.14
N LEU A 266 15.65 19.94 -4.38
CA LEU A 266 16.89 19.16 -4.47
C LEU A 266 17.26 18.53 -3.12
N ALA A 267 17.14 19.29 -2.02
CA ALA A 267 17.40 18.79 -0.67
C ALA A 267 16.47 17.63 -0.31
N MET A 268 15.18 17.74 -0.65
CA MET A 268 14.22 16.65 -0.47
C MET A 268 14.61 15.40 -1.26
N LEU A 269 14.97 15.53 -2.54
CA LEU A 269 15.35 14.39 -3.37
C LEU A 269 16.60 13.68 -2.82
N ILE A 270 17.57 14.41 -2.25
CA ILE A 270 18.73 13.82 -1.60
C ILE A 270 18.32 13.02 -0.35
N VAL A 271 17.44 13.57 0.49
CA VAL A 271 16.93 12.86 1.68
C VAL A 271 16.17 11.59 1.30
N ASP A 272 15.37 11.64 0.25
CA ASP A 272 14.66 10.47 -0.25
C ASP A 272 15.63 9.40 -0.77
N LEU A 273 16.69 9.80 -1.47
CA LEU A 273 17.74 8.90 -1.95
C LEU A 273 18.48 8.19 -0.82
N VAL A 274 18.70 8.86 0.31
CA VAL A 274 19.31 8.26 1.52
C VAL A 274 18.34 7.31 2.22
N ARG A 275 17.03 7.51 2.05
CA ARG A 275 15.96 6.72 2.69
C ARG A 275 15.59 5.44 1.92
N VAL A 276 15.88 5.40 0.62
CA VAL A 276 15.66 4.25 -0.28
C VAL A 276 16.77 3.22 -0.08
#